data_AF-H0ESY7-F1
#
_entry.id   AF-H0ESY7-F1
#
_cell.length_a   1.000
_cell.length_b   1.000
_cell.length_c   1.000
_cell.angle_alpha   90.00
_cell.angle_beta   90.00
_cell.angle_gamma   90.00
#
_symmetry.space_group_name_H-M   'P 1'
#
loop_
_entity.id
_entity.type
_entity.pdbx_description
1 polymer ?
#
loop_
_entity_poly.entity_id
_entity_poly.type
_entity_poly.pdbx_seq_one_letter_code
_entity_poly.pdbx_strand_id
1 'polypeptide(L)'
;MELILTGKNFSGKEAGEWGVAARTFKDWDALIEGSLKTAETIAGYSKVSVMAAKEVVNKSQDLPLRDGVEYERRVFHSLFGSEDQKIGMKAFAEKKKAEWTHKH
;
A
#
# COMPACT_ATOMS: atom_id res chain seq x y z
N MET A 1 -16.13 5.38 19.63
CA MET A 1 -16.77 6.47 20.41
C MET A 1 -16.18 6.61 21.82
N GLU A 2 -15.95 5.54 22.58
CA GLU A 2 -15.42 5.61 23.96
C GLU A 2 -14.15 6.48 24.10
N LEU A 3 -13.10 6.22 23.32
CA LEU A 3 -11.84 6.98 23.40
C LEU A 3 -12.04 8.49 23.14
N ILE A 4 -12.91 8.82 22.17
CA ILE A 4 -13.22 10.22 21.79
C ILE A 4 -13.94 10.95 22.93
N LEU A 5 -14.84 10.26 23.64
CA LEU A 5 -15.66 10.87 24.69
C LEU A 5 -15.00 10.87 26.07
N THR A 6 -14.05 9.95 26.31
CA THR A 6 -13.41 9.77 27.63
C THR A 6 -11.99 10.34 27.70
N GLY A 7 -11.32 10.54 26.55
CA GLY A 7 -9.91 10.92 26.52
C GLY A 7 -8.97 9.86 27.13
N LYS A 8 -9.43 8.62 27.30
CA LYS A 8 -8.65 7.55 27.90
C LYS A 8 -7.43 7.21 27.02
N ASN A 9 -6.26 7.11 27.64
CA ASN A 9 -5.05 6.62 26.97
C ASN A 9 -5.11 5.10 26.72
N PHE A 10 -4.46 4.66 25.64
CA PHE A 10 -4.33 3.26 25.27
C PHE A 10 -2.87 2.94 24.91
N SER A 11 -2.52 1.67 25.01
CA SER A 11 -1.20 1.13 24.72
C SER A 11 -0.97 0.93 23.22
N GLY A 12 0.29 0.86 22.81
CA GLY A 12 0.64 0.50 21.43
C GLY A 12 0.08 -0.87 21.03
N LYS A 13 0.03 -1.83 21.96
CA LYS A 13 -0.56 -3.17 21.72
C LYS A 13 -2.03 -3.07 21.33
N GLU A 14 -2.81 -2.34 22.12
CA GLU A 14 -4.23 -2.08 21.82
C GLU A 14 -4.40 -1.37 20.47
N ALA A 15 -3.53 -0.40 20.15
CA ALA A 15 -3.52 0.28 18.86
C ALA A 15 -3.40 -0.70 17.68
N GLY A 16 -2.56 -1.73 17.81
CA GLY A 16 -2.41 -2.78 16.80
C GLY A 16 -3.64 -3.70 16.71
N GLU A 17 -4.20 -4.11 17.85
CA GLU A 17 -5.39 -4.96 17.90
C GLU A 17 -6.63 -4.28 17.32
N TRP A 18 -6.74 -2.96 17.49
CA TRP A 18 -7.85 -2.16 16.95
C TRP A 18 -7.67 -1.70 15.51
N GLY A 19 -6.51 -1.98 14.89
CA GLY A 19 -6.19 -1.55 13.53
C GLY A 19 -5.87 -0.07 13.38
N VAL A 20 -5.60 0.65 14.49
CA VAL A 20 -5.10 2.03 14.47
C VAL A 20 -3.66 2.07 13.97
N ALA A 21 -2.86 1.07 14.37
CA ALA A 21 -1.53 0.80 13.83
C ALA A 21 -1.53 -0.51 13.06
N ALA A 22 -0.77 -0.58 11.96
CA ALA A 22 -0.71 -1.80 11.13
C ALA A 22 0.00 -2.98 11.82
N ARG A 23 0.93 -2.70 12.75
CA ARG A 23 1.70 -3.69 13.51
C ARG A 23 2.31 -3.06 14.76
N THR A 24 2.57 -3.89 15.76
CA THR A 24 3.27 -3.52 17.00
C THR A 24 4.55 -4.31 17.16
N PHE A 25 5.55 -3.73 17.84
CA PHE A 25 6.86 -4.33 18.05
C PHE A 25 7.22 -4.33 19.54
N LYS A 26 8.11 -5.23 19.94
CA LYS A 26 8.50 -5.41 21.34
C LYS A 26 9.40 -4.27 21.85
N ASP A 27 10.28 -3.79 20.99
CA ASP A 27 11.30 -2.78 21.29
C ASP A 27 11.56 -1.88 20.08
N TRP A 28 12.38 -0.86 20.30
CA TRP A 28 12.70 0.16 19.30
C TRP A 28 13.48 -0.39 18.12
N ASP A 29 14.44 -1.28 18.36
CA ASP A 29 15.29 -1.83 17.29
C ASP A 29 14.45 -2.68 16.34
N ALA A 30 13.57 -3.54 16.87
CA ALA A 30 12.65 -4.33 16.06
C ALA A 30 11.63 -3.45 15.29
N LEU A 31 11.18 -2.34 15.87
CA LEU A 31 10.33 -1.35 15.20
C LEU A 31 11.03 -0.77 13.97
N ILE A 32 12.27 -0.30 14.13
CA ILE A 32 13.04 0.32 13.04
C ILE A 32 13.32 -0.70 11.95
N GLU A 33 13.82 -1.89 12.30
CA GLU A 33 14.09 -2.96 11.33
C GLU A 33 12.83 -3.34 10.54
N GLY A 34 11.71 -3.58 11.24
CA GLY A 34 10.46 -3.96 10.61
C GLY A 34 9.87 -2.87 9.71
N SER A 35 10.01 -1.61 10.12
CA SER A 35 9.55 -0.45 9.35
C SER A 35 10.38 -0.26 8.07
N LEU A 36 11.71 -0.34 8.18
CA LEU A 36 12.62 -0.23 7.03
C LEU A 36 12.40 -1.38 6.05
N LYS A 37 12.26 -2.61 6.51
CA LYS A 37 11.95 -3.77 5.65
C LYS A 37 10.65 -3.59 4.86
N THR A 38 9.65 -3.00 5.50
CA THR A 38 8.37 -2.69 4.84
C THR A 38 8.56 -1.60 3.78
N ALA A 39 9.30 -0.54 4.11
CA ALA A 39 9.61 0.54 3.17
C ALA A 39 10.42 0.04 1.97
N GLU A 40 11.44 -0.79 2.18
CA GLU A 40 12.25 -1.42 1.13
C GLU A 40 11.38 -2.29 0.21
N THR A 41 10.44 -3.05 0.77
CA THR A 41 9.51 -3.86 -0.02
C THR A 41 8.67 -2.97 -0.94
N ILE A 42 8.11 -1.89 -0.41
CA ILE A 42 7.31 -0.93 -1.20
C ILE A 42 8.17 -0.23 -2.25
N ALA A 43 9.38 0.19 -1.90
CA ALA A 43 10.34 0.83 -2.80
C ALA A 43 10.83 -0.13 -3.91
N GLY A 44 10.73 -1.44 -3.69
CA GLY A 44 11.03 -2.47 -4.68
C GLY A 44 9.97 -2.65 -5.77
N TYR A 45 8.86 -1.91 -5.73
CA TYR A 45 7.80 -1.94 -6.75
C TYR A 45 7.86 -0.74 -7.70
N SER A 46 7.10 -0.82 -8.80
CA SER A 46 6.87 0.34 -9.66
C SER A 46 6.19 1.48 -8.89
N LYS A 47 6.82 2.66 -8.89
CA LYS A 47 6.27 3.88 -8.30
C LYS A 47 4.87 4.19 -8.83
N VAL A 48 4.66 4.06 -10.14
CA VAL A 48 3.37 4.33 -10.79
C VAL A 48 2.28 3.39 -10.27
N SER A 49 2.60 2.09 -10.15
CA SER A 49 1.68 1.10 -9.60
C SER A 49 1.37 1.33 -8.12
N VAL A 50 2.36 1.67 -7.30
CA VAL A 50 2.16 1.96 -5.85
C VAL A 50 1.27 3.19 -5.66
N MET A 51 1.50 4.25 -6.45
CA MET A 51 0.66 5.45 -6.43
C MET A 51 -0.78 5.14 -6.82
N ALA A 52 -0.98 4.42 -7.93
CA ALA A 52 -2.30 4.04 -8.41
C ALA A 52 -3.06 3.17 -7.41
N ALA A 53 -2.39 2.19 -6.80
CA ALA A 53 -2.99 1.34 -5.77
C ALA A 53 -3.47 2.15 -4.56
N LYS A 54 -2.63 3.07 -4.06
CA LYS A 54 -2.99 3.96 -2.94
C LYS A 54 -4.19 4.85 -3.29
N GLU A 55 -4.20 5.42 -4.50
CA GLU A 55 -5.27 6.30 -4.96
C GLU A 55 -6.62 5.56 -5.04
N VAL A 56 -6.63 4.38 -5.66
CA VAL A 56 -7.85 3.59 -5.84
C VAL A 56 -8.40 3.11 -4.50
N VAL A 57 -7.55 2.65 -3.58
CA VAL A 57 -8.00 2.21 -2.25
C VAL A 57 -8.60 3.37 -1.48
N ASN A 58 -7.93 4.52 -1.44
CA ASN A 58 -8.45 5.70 -0.74
C ASN A 58 -9.77 6.17 -1.36
N LYS A 59 -9.86 6.22 -2.69
CA LYS A 59 -11.05 6.72 -3.38
C LYS A 59 -12.23 5.77 -3.24
N SER A 60 -12.00 4.47 -3.31
CA SER A 60 -13.07 3.45 -3.21
C SER A 60 -13.68 3.35 -1.82
N GLN A 61 -12.97 3.74 -0.76
CA GLN A 61 -13.54 3.83 0.59
C GLN A 61 -14.68 4.86 0.72
N ASP A 62 -14.70 5.88 -0.14
CA ASP A 62 -15.70 6.94 -0.14
C ASP A 62 -16.80 6.74 -1.20
N LEU A 63 -16.79 5.61 -1.92
CA LEU A 63 -17.70 5.35 -3.03
C LEU A 63 -18.61 4.13 -2.75
N PRO A 64 -19.81 4.08 -3.34
CA PRO A 64 -20.55 2.83 -3.45
C PRO A 64 -19.69 1.74 -4.09
N LEU A 65 -19.84 0.48 -3.64
CA LEU A 65 -19.01 -0.65 -4.07
C LEU A 65 -18.84 -0.73 -5.60
N ARG A 66 -19.94 -0.58 -6.34
CA ARG A 66 -19.93 -0.63 -7.80
C ARG A 66 -19.05 0.48 -8.39
N ASP A 67 -19.23 1.71 -7.94
CA ASP A 67 -18.51 2.88 -8.45
C ASP A 67 -17.01 2.80 -8.10
N GLY A 68 -16.69 2.28 -6.91
CA GLY A 68 -15.31 1.98 -6.51
C GLY A 68 -14.64 0.96 -7.44
N VAL A 69 -15.32 -0.14 -7.78
CA VAL A 69 -14.81 -1.15 -8.72
C VAL A 69 -14.66 -0.58 -10.14
N GLU A 70 -15.62 0.23 -10.59
CA GLU A 70 -15.52 0.90 -11.90
C GLU A 70 -14.35 1.91 -11.94
N TYR A 71 -14.07 2.61 -10.82
CA TYR A 71 -12.92 3.48 -10.66
C TYR A 71 -11.60 2.70 -10.72
N GLU A 72 -11.48 1.64 -9.92
CA GLU A 72 -10.31 0.75 -9.89
C GLU A 72 -9.99 0.24 -11.29
N ARG A 73 -11.00 -0.29 -11.99
CA ARG A 73 -10.85 -0.82 -13.35
C ARG A 73 -10.29 0.24 -14.31
N ARG A 74 -10.77 1.48 -14.23
CA ARG A 74 -10.29 2.57 -15.10
C ARG A 74 -8.83 2.90 -14.85
N VAL A 75 -8.45 3.05 -13.58
CA VAL A 75 -7.06 3.33 -13.19
C VAL A 75 -6.16 2.15 -13.58
N PHE A 76 -6.59 0.92 -13.34
CA PHE A 76 -5.86 -0.28 -13.74
C PHE A 76 -5.58 -0.34 -15.24
N HIS A 77 -6.57 -0.05 -16.10
CA HIS A 77 -6.34 0.01 -17.54
C HIS A 77 -5.32 1.09 -17.92
N SER A 78 -5.31 2.24 -17.23
CA SER A 78 -4.33 3.30 -17.51
C SER A 78 -2.89 2.86 -17.26
N LEU A 79 -2.66 1.92 -16.33
CA LEU A 79 -1.33 1.37 -16.05
C LEU A 79 -0.73 0.61 -17.24
N PHE A 80 -1.55 0.05 -18.14
CA PHE A 80 -1.06 -0.60 -19.36
C PHE A 80 -0.42 0.38 -20.36
N GLY A 81 -0.58 1.68 -20.16
CA GLY A 81 0.17 2.70 -20.88
C GLY A 81 1.61 2.87 -20.40
N SER A 82 1.93 2.43 -19.17
CA SER A 82 3.23 2.68 -18.55
C SER A 82 4.36 1.77 -19.06
N GLU A 83 5.59 2.29 -19.09
CA GLU A 83 6.78 1.48 -19.37
C GLU A 83 6.96 0.36 -18.33
N ASP A 84 6.74 0.69 -17.05
CA ASP A 84 6.88 -0.25 -15.93
C ASP A 84 5.93 -1.45 -16.07
N GLN A 85 4.75 -1.28 -16.65
CA GLN A 85 3.82 -2.40 -16.88
C GLN A 85 4.42 -3.45 -17.83
N LYS A 86 5.10 -3.01 -18.90
CA LYS A 86 5.79 -3.92 -19.85
C LYS A 86 6.98 -4.61 -19.19
N ILE A 87 7.75 -3.86 -18.39
CA ILE A 87 8.89 -4.40 -17.63
C ILE A 87 8.40 -5.48 -16.67
N GLY A 88 7.35 -5.19 -15.91
CA GLY A 88 6.78 -6.12 -14.92
C GLY A 88 6.29 -7.41 -15.56
N MET A 89 5.53 -7.32 -16.65
CA MET A 89 5.05 -8.53 -17.37
C MET A 89 6.20 -9.35 -17.95
N LYS A 90 7.21 -8.69 -18.52
CA LYS A 90 8.39 -9.36 -19.08
C LYS A 90 9.21 -10.04 -17.99
N ALA A 91 9.48 -9.34 -16.90
CA ALA A 91 10.22 -9.87 -15.76
C ALA A 91 9.52 -11.09 -15.14
N PHE A 92 8.18 -11.03 -15.03
CA PHE A 92 7.37 -12.16 -14.57
C PHE A 92 7.48 -13.37 -15.50
N ALA A 93 7.31 -13.17 -16.81
CA ALA A 93 7.43 -14.24 -17.80
C ALA A 93 8.83 -14.86 -17.83
N GLU A 94 9.87 -14.06 -17.67
CA GLU A 94 11.27 -14.49 -17.64
C GLU A 94 11.74 -15.00 -16.26
N LYS A 95 10.90 -14.92 -15.22
CA LYS A 95 11.25 -15.23 -13.82
C LYS A 95 12.48 -14.48 -13.33
N LYS A 96 12.61 -13.21 -13.72
CA LYS A 96 13.68 -12.30 -13.31
C LYS A 96 13.14 -11.18 -12.43
N LYS A 97 14.03 -10.50 -11.72
CA LYS A 97 13.69 -9.27 -11.01
C LYS A 97 13.39 -8.16 -12.03
N ALA A 98 12.34 -7.40 -11.78
CA ALA A 98 12.01 -6.23 -12.59
C ALA A 98 12.93 -5.06 -12.21
N GLU A 99 13.44 -4.37 -13.24
CA GLU A 99 14.23 -3.16 -13.10
C GLU A 99 13.36 -1.97 -13.51
N TRP A 100 12.71 -1.34 -12.54
CA TRP A 100 11.72 -0.28 -12.78
C TRP A 100 12.38 1.01 -13.27
N THR A 101 11.82 1.64 -14.29
CA THR A 101 12.27 2.98 -14.74
C THR A 101 11.51 4.09 -14.01
N HIS A 102 10.38 3.76 -13.38
CA HIS A 102 9.48 4.71 -12.70
C HIS A 102 8.94 5.80 -13.62
N LYS A 103 8.92 5.55 -14.93
CA LYS A 103 8.41 6.46 -15.95
C LYS A 103 6.97 6.09 -16.32
N HIS A 104 6.21 7.13 -16.65
CA HIS A 104 4.88 7.01 -17.25
C HIS A 104 5.01 6.67 -18.73
#